data_AF-A0A950PNK0-F1
#
_entry.id   AF-A0A950PNK0-F1
#
_cell.length_a   1.000
_cell.length_b   1.000
_cell.length_c   1.000
_cell.angle_alpha   90.00
_cell.angle_beta   90.00
_cell.angle_gamma   90.00
#
_symmetry.space_group_name_H-M   'P 1'
#
loop_
_entity.id
_entity.type
_entity.pdbx_description
1 polymer ?
#
loop_
_entity_poly.entity_id
_entity_poly.type
_entity_poly.pdbx_seq_one_letter_code
_entity_poly.pdbx_strand_id
1 'polypeptide(L)'
;GLVGLGSAATHFARQAASHAENPIVLAAVIAIGIGAHNFGEGLAIGASAAAGATAIALALIVGFGLHNATEGFGVAAPLVGRVVPSWAQIGLAGLIAGGPTFLGTIIGYSFYSPTLSVFFLTIAVGALVFVIGELWSVLRRTGLTAPVTATMCAGFLIALATELFLDINGG
;
A
#
# COMPACT_ATOMS: atom_id res chain seq x y z
N GLY A 1 -1.03 -27.08 -10.23
CA GLY A 1 -1.80 -27.59 -9.07
C GLY A 1 -1.33 -26.93 -7.78
N LEU A 2 -2.09 -27.04 -6.69
CA LEU A 2 -1.82 -26.41 -5.37
C LEU A 2 -0.38 -26.64 -4.86
N VAL A 3 0.22 -27.80 -5.15
CA VAL A 3 1.62 -28.11 -4.82
C VAL A 3 2.63 -27.24 -5.60
N GLY A 4 2.33 -26.91 -6.86
CA GLY A 4 3.16 -26.03 -7.70
C GLY A 4 3.04 -24.55 -7.33
N LEU A 5 1.88 -24.13 -6.83
CA LEU A 5 1.70 -22.80 -6.23
C LEU A 5 2.47 -22.68 -4.91
N GLY A 6 2.45 -23.74 -4.08
CA GLY A 6 3.25 -23.81 -2.86
C GLY A 6 4.76 -23.78 -3.13
N SER A 7 5.24 -24.53 -4.12
CA SER A 7 6.66 -24.52 -4.48
C SER A 7 7.10 -23.17 -5.05
N ALA A 8 6.28 -22.56 -5.92
CA ALA A 8 6.55 -21.21 -6.43
C ALA A 8 6.56 -20.17 -5.30
N ALA A 9 5.58 -20.20 -4.40
CA ALA A 9 5.51 -19.31 -3.24
C ALA A 9 6.74 -19.48 -2.32
N THR A 10 7.20 -20.72 -2.08
CA THR A 10 8.43 -20.95 -1.29
C THR A 10 9.69 -20.50 -2.02
N HIS A 11 9.73 -20.58 -3.35
CA HIS A 11 10.86 -20.12 -4.14
C HIS A 11 10.93 -18.60 -4.15
N PHE A 12 9.80 -17.92 -4.35
CA PHE A 12 9.68 -16.47 -4.21
C PHE A 12 9.99 -16.01 -2.78
N ALA A 13 9.53 -16.73 -1.76
CA ALA A 13 9.83 -16.41 -0.36
C ALA A 13 11.33 -16.56 -0.04
N ARG A 14 12.00 -17.61 -0.53
CA ARG A 14 13.45 -17.81 -0.36
C ARG A 14 14.27 -16.77 -1.12
N GLN A 15 13.83 -16.41 -2.33
CA GLN A 15 14.49 -15.40 -3.15
C GLN A 15 14.24 -13.98 -2.58
N ALA A 16 13.06 -13.71 -2.03
CA ALA A 16 12.79 -12.50 -1.26
C ALA A 16 13.65 -12.44 0.01
N ALA A 17 13.83 -13.56 0.71
CA ALA A 17 14.71 -13.65 1.89
C ALA A 17 16.18 -13.40 1.55
N SER A 18 16.68 -13.84 0.38
CA SER A 18 18.04 -13.53 -0.06
C SER A 18 18.22 -12.06 -0.48
N HIS A 19 17.18 -11.43 -1.05
CA HIS A 19 17.20 -10.00 -1.38
C HIS A 19 16.98 -9.10 -0.13
N ALA A 20 16.40 -9.64 0.94
CA ALA A 20 16.24 -8.95 2.23
C ALA A 20 17.56 -8.65 2.96
N GLU A 21 18.68 -9.24 2.53
CA GLU A 21 20.01 -8.87 3.04
C GLU A 21 20.43 -7.46 2.62
N ASN A 22 19.91 -6.94 1.49
CA ASN A 22 20.19 -5.57 1.05
C ASN A 22 18.99 -4.64 1.33
N PRO A 23 19.09 -3.74 2.33
CA PRO A 23 18.03 -2.80 2.70
C PRO A 23 17.47 -1.96 1.54
N ILE A 24 18.32 -1.56 0.60
CA ILE A 24 17.94 -0.71 -0.54
C ILE A 24 17.07 -1.50 -1.52
N VAL A 25 17.45 -2.75 -1.79
CA VAL A 25 16.67 -3.63 -2.67
C VAL A 25 15.32 -3.94 -2.04
N LEU A 26 15.29 -4.21 -0.73
CA LEU A 26 14.05 -4.47 -0.02
C LEU A 26 13.11 -3.25 -0.05
N ALA A 27 13.64 -2.05 0.22
CA ALA A 27 12.88 -0.80 0.12
C ALA A 27 12.36 -0.56 -1.30
N ALA A 28 13.14 -0.87 -2.34
CA ALA A 28 12.72 -0.73 -3.73
C ALA A 28 11.59 -1.71 -4.10
N VAL A 29 11.68 -2.97 -3.69
CA VAL A 29 10.61 -3.97 -3.91
C VAL A 29 9.32 -3.54 -3.21
N ILE A 30 9.41 -3.04 -1.97
CA ILE A 30 8.25 -2.50 -1.25
C ILE A 30 7.66 -1.30 -1.99
N ALA A 31 8.49 -0.33 -2.40
CA ALA A 31 8.04 0.85 -3.14
C ALA A 31 7.34 0.48 -4.46
N ILE A 32 7.84 -0.52 -5.19
CA ILE A 32 7.21 -1.01 -6.43
C ILE A 32 5.87 -1.68 -6.14
N GLY A 33 5.78 -2.52 -5.11
CA GLY A 33 4.53 -3.17 -4.71
C GLY A 33 3.46 -2.16 -4.28
N ILE A 34 3.86 -1.15 -3.51
CA ILE A 34 3.01 -0.02 -3.12
C ILE A 34 2.64 0.81 -4.36
N GLY A 35 3.58 1.10 -5.26
CA GLY A 35 3.26 1.75 -6.53
C GLY A 35 2.19 1.02 -7.34
N ALA A 36 2.26 -0.32 -7.40
CA ALA A 36 1.23 -1.13 -8.06
C ALA A 36 -0.13 -0.98 -7.37
N HIS A 37 -0.18 -0.97 -6.03
CA HIS A 37 -1.41 -0.68 -5.26
C HIS A 37 -2.02 0.66 -5.65
N ASN A 38 -1.17 1.68 -5.61
CA ASN A 38 -1.49 3.09 -5.75
C ASN A 38 -1.98 3.41 -7.15
N PHE A 39 -1.56 2.64 -8.16
CA PHE A 39 -2.18 2.65 -9.47
C PHE A 39 -3.68 2.31 -9.44
N GLY A 40 -4.06 1.27 -8.70
CA GLY A 40 -5.46 0.86 -8.52
C GLY A 40 -6.30 1.93 -7.82
N GLU A 41 -5.72 2.62 -6.83
CA GLU A 41 -6.34 3.78 -6.18
C GLU A 41 -6.57 4.93 -7.14
N GLY A 42 -5.56 5.22 -7.97
CA GLY A 42 -5.65 6.19 -9.05
C GLY A 42 -6.82 5.86 -9.99
N LEU A 43 -6.95 4.59 -10.40
CA LEU A 43 -8.06 4.16 -11.25
C LEU A 43 -9.43 4.46 -10.61
N ALA A 44 -9.56 4.25 -9.30
CA ALA A 44 -10.79 4.52 -8.55
C ALA A 44 -11.10 6.03 -8.44
N ILE A 45 -10.08 6.87 -8.18
CA ILE A 45 -10.23 8.33 -8.20
C ILE A 45 -10.67 8.79 -9.59
N GLY A 46 -9.96 8.35 -10.63
CA GLY A 46 -10.24 8.71 -12.02
C GLY A 46 -11.64 8.31 -12.46
N ALA A 47 -12.05 7.07 -12.18
CA ALA A 47 -13.39 6.57 -12.52
C ALA A 47 -14.50 7.34 -11.80
N SER A 48 -14.31 7.65 -10.51
CA SER A 48 -15.27 8.45 -9.73
C SER A 48 -15.41 9.86 -10.29
N ALA A 49 -14.29 10.49 -10.67
CA ALA A 49 -14.29 11.80 -11.30
C ALA A 49 -14.95 11.79 -12.69
N ALA A 50 -14.70 10.77 -13.51
CA ALA A 50 -15.33 10.61 -14.82
C ALA A 50 -16.85 10.37 -14.73
N ALA A 51 -17.32 9.72 -13.67
CA ALA A 51 -18.74 9.52 -13.39
C ALA A 51 -19.45 10.79 -12.84
N GLY A 52 -18.72 11.90 -12.65
CA GLY A 52 -19.26 13.13 -12.06
C GLY A 52 -19.50 13.05 -10.55
N ALA A 53 -19.03 11.98 -9.89
CA ALA A 53 -19.14 11.77 -8.45
C ALA A 53 -18.04 12.54 -7.69
N THR A 54 -18.05 13.88 -7.81
CA THR A 54 -17.00 14.76 -7.30
C THR A 54 -16.77 14.63 -5.80
N ALA A 55 -17.84 14.47 -5.01
CA ALA A 55 -17.72 14.28 -3.57
C ALA A 55 -16.95 13.00 -3.21
N ILE A 56 -17.26 11.89 -3.89
CA ILE A 56 -16.58 10.60 -3.72
C ILE A 56 -15.13 10.72 -4.18
N ALA A 57 -14.88 11.32 -5.35
CA ALA A 57 -13.52 11.51 -5.86
C ALA A 57 -12.65 12.34 -4.89
N LEU A 58 -13.20 13.42 -4.29
CA LEU A 58 -12.51 14.22 -3.29
C LEU A 58 -12.25 13.44 -1.99
N ALA A 59 -13.24 12.68 -1.53
CA ALA A 59 -13.07 11.81 -0.36
C ALA A 59 -11.96 10.77 -0.59
N LEU A 60 -11.90 10.15 -1.78
CA LEU A 60 -10.85 9.20 -2.15
C LEU A 60 -9.48 9.88 -2.23
N ILE A 61 -9.37 11.08 -2.81
CA ILE A 61 -8.10 11.83 -2.88
C ILE A 61 -7.56 12.11 -1.48
N VAL A 62 -8.41 12.58 -0.56
CA VAL A 62 -7.98 12.88 0.82
C VAL A 62 -7.66 11.59 1.57
N GLY A 63 -8.54 10.58 1.49
CA GLY A 63 -8.38 9.30 2.15
C GLY A 63 -7.11 8.59 1.72
N PHE A 64 -6.94 8.36 0.41
CA PHE A 64 -5.75 7.73 -0.14
C PHE A 64 -4.51 8.60 0.06
N GLY A 65 -4.61 9.93 -0.01
CA GLY A 65 -3.47 10.81 0.28
C GLY A 65 -2.92 10.60 1.71
N LEU A 66 -3.80 10.51 2.70
CA LEU A 66 -3.43 10.25 4.09
C LEU A 66 -2.88 8.83 4.28
N HIS A 67 -3.51 7.84 3.66
CA HIS A 67 -3.07 6.44 3.71
C HIS A 67 -1.68 6.26 3.06
N ASN A 68 -1.47 6.81 1.86
CA ASN A 68 -0.21 6.74 1.10
C ASN A 68 0.95 7.42 1.86
N ALA A 69 0.66 8.47 2.63
CA ALA A 69 1.66 9.07 3.51
C ALA A 69 2.17 8.08 4.57
N THR A 70 1.30 7.21 5.09
CA THR A 70 1.70 6.19 6.07
C THR A 70 2.41 4.99 5.44
N GLU A 71 2.09 4.66 4.19
CA GLU A 71 2.80 3.63 3.41
C GLU A 71 4.28 3.97 3.18
N GLY A 72 4.62 5.26 3.13
CA GLY A 72 6.00 5.74 3.09
C GLY A 72 6.87 5.24 4.26
N PHE A 73 6.28 4.97 5.43
CA PHE A 73 6.99 4.33 6.54
C PHE A 73 7.39 2.90 6.22
N GLY A 74 6.54 2.16 5.49
CA GLY A 74 6.84 0.82 5.02
C GLY A 74 8.01 0.79 4.04
N VAL A 75 8.07 1.77 3.13
CA VAL A 75 9.21 1.92 2.20
C VAL A 75 10.50 2.27 2.95
N ALA A 76 10.42 3.12 3.96
CA ALA A 76 11.59 3.55 4.73
C ALA A 76 12.06 2.49 5.75
N ALA A 77 11.18 1.61 6.22
CA ALA A 77 11.46 0.68 7.32
C ALA A 77 12.73 -0.16 7.15
N PRO A 78 13.03 -0.76 5.97
CA PRO A 78 14.27 -1.52 5.78
C PRO A 78 15.54 -0.70 5.95
N LEU A 79 15.50 0.61 5.67
CA LEU A 79 16.67 1.50 5.65
C LEU A 79 17.08 1.95 7.05
N VAL A 80 16.13 2.04 7.98
CA VAL A 80 16.34 2.61 9.32
C VAL A 80 17.47 1.89 10.05
N GLY A 81 18.47 2.65 10.51
CA GLY A 81 19.62 2.15 11.26
C GLY A 81 20.63 1.33 10.43
N ARG A 82 20.43 1.23 9.11
CA ARG A 82 21.32 0.49 8.20
C ARG A 82 21.90 1.38 7.09
N VAL A 83 21.08 2.27 6.53
CA VAL A 83 21.45 3.14 5.41
C VAL A 83 20.82 4.52 5.62
N VAL A 84 21.58 5.59 5.33
CA VAL A 84 21.03 6.96 5.25
C VAL A 84 20.78 7.27 3.77
N PRO A 85 19.53 7.27 3.29
CA PRO A 85 19.25 7.55 1.89
C PRO A 85 19.47 9.04 1.57
N SER A 86 19.95 9.32 0.36
CA SER A 86 20.01 10.69 -0.16
C SER A 86 18.62 11.22 -0.50
N TRP A 87 18.48 12.54 -0.60
CA TRP A 87 17.23 13.18 -1.04
C TRP A 87 16.74 12.69 -2.40
N ALA A 88 17.67 12.38 -3.31
CA ALA A 88 17.33 11.79 -4.60
C ALA A 88 16.75 10.38 -4.47
N GLN A 89 17.26 9.56 -3.54
CA GLN A 89 16.73 8.23 -3.27
C GLN A 89 15.36 8.29 -2.61
N ILE A 90 15.16 9.22 -1.67
CA ILE A 90 13.84 9.45 -1.05
C ILE A 90 12.83 9.91 -2.11
N GLY A 91 13.21 10.89 -2.94
CA GLY A 91 12.37 11.39 -4.02
C GLY A 91 12.03 10.31 -5.05
N LEU A 92 13.00 9.48 -5.44
CA LEU A 92 12.77 8.36 -6.36
C LEU A 92 11.87 7.29 -5.74
N ALA A 93 12.07 6.94 -4.47
CA ALA A 93 11.21 5.99 -3.77
C ALA A 93 9.77 6.51 -3.67
N GLY A 94 9.60 7.79 -3.34
CA GLY A 94 8.29 8.45 -3.34
C GLY A 94 7.65 8.51 -4.73
N LEU A 95 8.43 8.75 -5.78
CA LEU A 95 7.94 8.74 -7.16
C LEU A 95 7.51 7.34 -7.60
N ILE A 96 8.25 6.30 -7.24
CA ILE A 96 7.90 4.91 -7.55
C ILE A 96 6.64 4.48 -6.80
N ALA A 97 6.52 4.84 -5.52
CA ALA A 97 5.37 4.47 -4.70
C ALA A 97 4.12 5.30 -5.00
N GLY A 98 4.23 6.61 -5.26
CA GLY A 98 3.09 7.51 -5.43
C GLY A 98 2.79 7.95 -6.87
N GLY A 99 3.80 7.98 -7.74
CA GLY A 99 3.63 8.34 -9.16
C GLY A 99 2.58 7.50 -9.90
N PRO A 100 2.46 6.18 -9.64
CA PRO A 100 1.41 5.37 -10.22
C PRO A 100 -0.02 5.82 -9.88
N THR A 101 -0.31 6.45 -8.73
CA THR A 101 -1.64 7.01 -8.44
C THR A 101 -2.03 8.07 -9.46
N PHE A 102 -1.08 8.94 -9.81
CA PHE A 102 -1.31 9.98 -10.82
C PHE A 102 -1.61 9.36 -12.20
N LEU A 103 -0.80 8.39 -12.63
CA LEU A 103 -1.03 7.67 -13.89
C LEU A 103 -2.35 6.90 -13.88
N GLY A 104 -2.65 6.22 -12.79
CA GLY A 104 -3.91 5.52 -12.56
C GLY A 104 -5.10 6.46 -12.62
N THR A 105 -4.97 7.69 -12.12
CA THR A 105 -6.05 8.70 -12.16
C THR A 105 -6.35 9.14 -13.59
N ILE A 106 -5.31 9.43 -14.38
CA ILE A 106 -5.47 9.79 -15.80
C ILE A 106 -6.13 8.65 -16.57
N ILE A 107 -5.64 7.42 -16.37
CA ILE A 107 -6.18 6.24 -17.05
C ILE A 107 -7.61 5.96 -16.59
N GLY A 108 -7.88 5.96 -15.29
CA GLY A 108 -9.20 5.71 -14.70
C GLY A 108 -10.25 6.72 -15.14
N TYR A 109 -9.84 7.97 -15.36
CA TYR A 109 -10.71 9.00 -15.93
C TYR A 109 -11.07 8.73 -17.39
N SER A 110 -10.13 8.15 -18.15
CA SER A 110 -10.31 7.85 -19.57
C SER A 110 -10.97 6.49 -19.82
N PHE A 111 -10.75 5.52 -18.94
CA PHE A 111 -11.19 4.13 -19.07
C PHE A 111 -11.10 3.39 -17.72
N TYR A 112 -12.18 2.69 -17.35
CA TYR A 112 -12.25 1.90 -16.12
C TYR A 112 -12.26 0.38 -16.41
N SER A 113 -11.44 -0.39 -15.68
CA SER A 113 -11.42 -1.85 -15.73
C SER A 113 -11.40 -2.47 -14.32
N PRO A 114 -12.50 -3.11 -13.89
CA PRO A 114 -12.57 -3.79 -12.59
C PRO A 114 -11.48 -4.85 -12.41
N THR A 115 -11.18 -5.61 -13.47
CA THR A 115 -10.18 -6.69 -13.44
C THR A 115 -8.79 -6.17 -13.12
N LEU A 116 -8.41 -5.04 -13.73
CA LEU A 116 -7.09 -4.45 -13.53
C LEU A 116 -6.96 -3.88 -12.11
N SER A 117 -8.01 -3.24 -11.60
CA SER A 117 -8.06 -2.77 -10.20
C SER A 117 -7.89 -3.92 -9.21
N VAL A 118 -8.61 -5.03 -9.37
CA VAL A 118 -8.51 -6.20 -8.48
C VAL A 118 -7.12 -6.84 -8.54
N PHE A 119 -6.54 -6.96 -9.75
CA PHE A 119 -5.20 -7.51 -9.93
C PHE A 119 -4.15 -6.71 -9.16
N PHE A 120 -4.15 -5.38 -9.32
CA PHE A 120 -3.21 -4.51 -8.63
C PHE A 120 -3.41 -4.48 -7.11
N LEU A 121 -4.66 -4.49 -6.64
CA LEU A 121 -4.99 -4.60 -5.22
C LEU A 121 -4.52 -5.93 -4.62
N THR A 122 -4.59 -7.03 -5.37
CA THR A 122 -4.13 -8.35 -4.89
C THR A 122 -2.61 -8.37 -4.70
N ILE A 123 -1.85 -7.79 -5.63
CA ILE A 123 -0.39 -7.64 -5.51
C ILE A 123 -0.05 -6.76 -4.29
N ALA A 124 -0.78 -5.66 -4.11
CA ALA A 124 -0.61 -4.74 -2.99
C ALA A 124 -0.79 -5.38 -1.62
N VAL A 125 -1.87 -6.16 -1.45
CA VAL A 125 -2.16 -6.87 -0.20
C VAL A 125 -1.00 -7.79 0.16
N GLY A 126 -0.40 -8.48 -0.82
CA GLY A 126 0.79 -9.30 -0.61
C GLY A 126 1.99 -8.49 -0.09
N ALA A 127 2.24 -7.31 -0.65
CA ALA A 127 3.30 -6.41 -0.19
C ALA A 127 3.04 -5.84 1.21
N LEU A 128 1.80 -5.41 1.49
CA LEU A 128 1.40 -4.88 2.80
C LEU A 128 1.52 -5.93 3.91
N VAL A 129 1.10 -7.18 3.67
CA VAL A 129 1.26 -8.28 4.64
C VAL A 129 2.73 -8.48 4.98
N PHE A 130 3.61 -8.44 3.97
CA PHE A 130 5.05 -8.54 4.19
C PHE A 130 5.60 -7.38 5.04
N VAL A 131 5.23 -6.14 4.71
CA VAL A 131 5.64 -4.93 5.45
C VAL A 131 5.14 -4.95 6.89
N ILE A 132 3.87 -5.31 7.12
CA ILE A 132 3.28 -5.45 8.46
C ILE A 132 4.05 -6.50 9.26
N GLY A 133 4.41 -7.63 8.64
CA GLY A 133 5.24 -8.66 9.27
C GLY A 133 6.61 -8.13 9.72
N GLU A 134 7.26 -7.32 8.89
CA GLU A 134 8.55 -6.71 9.20
C GLU A 134 8.43 -5.65 10.31
N LEU A 135 7.45 -4.75 10.22
CA LEU A 135 7.16 -3.76 11.25
C LEU A 135 6.81 -4.44 12.58
N TRP A 136 6.03 -5.51 12.57
CA TRP A 136 5.70 -6.29 13.75
C TRP A 136 6.95 -6.94 14.38
N SER A 137 7.88 -7.43 13.54
CA SER A 137 9.17 -7.96 13.99
C SER A 137 10.01 -6.90 14.71
N VAL A 138 10.04 -5.67 14.18
CA VAL A 138 10.70 -4.52 14.83
C VAL A 138 9.99 -4.15 16.13
N LEU A 139 8.66 -4.08 16.11
CA LEU A 139 7.84 -3.63 17.23
C LEU A 139 7.88 -4.58 18.44
N ARG A 140 8.07 -5.88 18.19
CA ARG A 140 8.32 -6.86 19.27
C ARG A 140 9.57 -6.55 20.08
N ARG A 141 10.54 -5.82 19.51
CA ARG A 141 11.78 -5.45 20.18
C ARG A 141 11.64 -4.17 21.01
N THR A 142 10.59 -3.38 20.79
CA THR A 142 10.36 -2.09 21.49
C THR A 142 9.40 -2.20 22.66
N GLY A 143 8.71 -3.34 22.83
CA GLY A 143 7.67 -3.54 23.85
C GLY A 143 6.35 -2.82 23.54
N LEU A 144 6.26 -2.10 22.41
CA LEU A 144 5.09 -1.31 22.01
C LEU A 144 4.05 -2.10 21.21
N THR A 145 4.16 -3.43 21.16
CA THR A 145 3.30 -4.27 20.32
C THR A 145 1.82 -4.12 20.68
N ALA A 146 1.47 -4.21 21.97
CA ALA A 146 0.09 -4.07 22.42
C ALA A 146 -0.54 -2.69 22.12
N PRO A 147 0.07 -1.54 22.48
CA PRO A 147 -0.54 -0.25 22.22
C PRO A 147 -0.67 0.08 20.72
N VAL A 148 0.31 -0.28 19.89
CA VAL A 148 0.22 -0.04 18.44
C VAL A 148 -0.82 -0.93 17.77
N THR A 149 -0.93 -2.20 18.20
CA THR A 149 -1.99 -3.09 17.69
C THR A 149 -3.37 -2.54 18.07
N ALA A 150 -3.51 -2.03 19.30
CA ALA A 150 -4.76 -1.43 19.76
C ALA A 150 -5.14 -0.18 18.95
N THR A 151 -4.19 0.69 18.63
CA THR A 151 -4.46 1.89 17.80
C THR A 151 -4.78 1.52 16.35
N MET A 152 -4.13 0.50 15.78
CA MET A 152 -4.49 -0.03 14.45
C MET A 152 -5.92 -0.59 14.43
N CYS A 153 -6.28 -1.40 15.43
CA CYS A 153 -7.64 -1.93 15.56
C CYS A 153 -8.67 -0.81 15.73
N ALA A 154 -8.36 0.21 16.55
CA ALA A 154 -9.24 1.36 16.72
C ALA A 154 -9.44 2.13 15.40
N GLY A 155 -8.37 2.38 14.63
CA GLY A 155 -8.46 3.01 13.32
C GLY A 155 -9.33 2.22 12.33
N PHE A 156 -9.15 0.89 12.29
CA PHE A 156 -9.98 0.01 11.45
C PHE A 156 -11.46 0.04 11.86
N LEU A 157 -11.76 0.00 13.16
CA LEU A 157 -13.13 0.09 13.67
C LEU A 157 -13.77 1.46 13.38
N ILE A 158 -12.99 2.55 13.47
CA ILE A 158 -13.46 3.89 13.11
C ILE A 158 -13.81 3.95 11.61
N ALA A 159 -12.98 3.36 10.75
CA ALA A 159 -13.25 3.30 9.31
C ALA A 159 -14.56 2.54 9.03
N LEU A 160 -14.74 1.34 9.62
CA LEU A 160 -15.97 0.56 9.49
C LEU A 160 -17.20 1.30 10.03
N ALA A 161 -17.06 1.98 11.19
CA ALA A 161 -18.14 2.75 11.76
C ALA A 161 -18.54 3.94 10.87
N THR A 162 -17.56 4.58 10.23
CA THR A 162 -17.80 5.69 9.30
C THR A 162 -18.52 5.20 8.05
N GLU A 163 -18.08 4.08 7.47
CA GLU A 163 -18.72 3.46 6.31
C GLU A 163 -20.17 3.05 6.63
N LEU A 164 -20.39 2.36 7.76
CA LEU A 164 -21.72 1.98 8.22
C LEU A 164 -22.63 3.21 8.44
N PHE A 165 -22.09 4.29 9.00
CA PHE A 165 -22.84 5.52 9.19
C PHE A 165 -23.28 6.15 7.86
N LEU A 166 -22.39 6.18 6.86
CA LEU A 166 -22.72 6.70 5.53
C LEU A 166 -23.79 5.84 4.84
N ASP A 167 -23.68 4.52 4.95
CA ASP A 167 -24.61 3.57 4.32
C ASP A 167 -26.04 3.69 4.92
N ILE A 168 -26.14 3.87 6.24
CA ILE A 168 -27.44 4.05 6.93
C ILE A 168 -28.07 5.42 6.61
N ASN A 169 -27.27 6.46 6.38
CA ASN A 169 -27.76 7.83 6.15
C ASN A 169 -27.88 8.21 4.66
N GLY A 170 -27.80 7.23 3.75
CA GLY A 170 -28.10 7.42 2.33
C GLY A 170 -26.96 8.03 1.53
N GLY A 171 -25.73 7.56 1.75
CA GLY A 171 -24.56 7.87 0.92
C GLY A 171 -24.78 7.65 -0.58
#